data_AF-A0A4Q7E0F9-F1
#
_entry.id   AF-A0A4Q7E0F9-F1
#
_cell.length_a   1.000
_cell.length_b   1.000
_cell.length_c   1.000
_cell.angle_alpha   90.00
_cell.angle_beta   90.00
_cell.angle_gamma   90.00
#
_symmetry.space_group_name_H-M   'P 1'
#
loop_
_entity.id
_entity.type
_entity.pdbx_description
1 polymer ?
#
loop_
_entity_poly.entity_id
_entity_poly.type
_entity_poly.pdbx_seq_one_letter_code
_entity_poly.pdbx_strand_id
1 'polypeptide(L)'
;MDKNKNRTLELLMLTKFGMAIRKIRIDRNMKLGDMAKGMQVTSAYLSAVENGKKKLTNELVEKVSNFLELSEEDRTEINEAAALSQQEFNISIKDEDSDVLRTTVGALARRIESSNLNDEDAKAILKILKG
;
A
#
# COMPACT_ATOMS: atom_id res chain seq x y z
N MET A 1 -11.43 -7.73 -31.26
CA MET A 1 -11.41 -7.11 -29.92
C MET A 1 -10.04 -6.48 -29.70
N ASP A 2 -9.99 -5.19 -29.40
CA ASP A 2 -8.75 -4.42 -29.27
C ASP A 2 -8.01 -4.74 -27.96
N LYS A 3 -6.80 -5.30 -28.07
CA LYS A 3 -5.95 -5.68 -26.93
C LYS A 3 -5.57 -4.47 -26.07
N ASN A 4 -5.49 -3.27 -26.64
CA ASN A 4 -5.11 -2.06 -25.89
C ASN A 4 -6.27 -1.55 -25.02
N LYS A 5 -7.51 -1.68 -25.49
CA LYS A 5 -8.70 -1.32 -24.71
C LYS A 5 -8.88 -2.23 -23.49
N ASN A 6 -8.65 -3.54 -23.64
CA ASN A 6 -8.70 -4.48 -22.51
C ASN A 6 -7.58 -4.22 -21.49
N ARG A 7 -6.38 -3.86 -21.93
CA ARG A 7 -5.27 -3.50 -21.04
C ARG A 7 -5.55 -2.23 -20.23
N THR A 8 -6.21 -1.25 -20.85
CA THR A 8 -6.63 0.00 -20.19
C THR A 8 -7.73 -0.26 -19.16
N LEU A 9 -8.69 -1.14 -19.47
CA LEU A 9 -9.74 -1.56 -18.54
C LEU A 9 -9.20 -2.39 -17.37
N GLU A 10 -8.19 -3.26 -17.61
CA GLU A 10 -7.51 -3.98 -16.53
C GLU A 10 -6.79 -3.01 -15.58
N LEU A 11 -6.13 -1.97 -16.09
CA LEU A 11 -5.45 -0.97 -15.26
C LEU A 11 -6.41 -0.17 -14.37
N LEU A 12 -7.64 0.07 -14.83
CA LEU A 12 -8.68 0.76 -14.05
C LEU A 12 -9.21 -0.06 -12.85
N MET A 13 -8.98 -1.38 -12.82
CA MET A 13 -9.43 -2.25 -11.72
C MET A 13 -8.37 -2.53 -10.65
N LEU A 14 -7.12 -2.13 -10.88
CA LEU A 14 -6.03 -2.42 -9.96
C LEU A 14 -5.97 -1.41 -8.81
N THR A 15 -5.55 -1.89 -7.64
CA THR A 15 -5.15 -1.00 -6.54
C THR A 15 -3.90 -0.22 -6.91
N LYS A 16 -3.63 0.91 -6.24
CA LYS A 16 -2.40 1.68 -6.49
C LYS A 16 -1.16 0.80 -6.29
N PHE A 17 -1.17 -0.03 -5.26
CA PHE A 17 -0.13 -1.02 -4.99
C PHE A 17 -0.04 -2.06 -6.12
N GLY A 18 -1.17 -2.62 -6.56
CA GLY A 18 -1.22 -3.59 -7.64
C GLY A 18 -0.69 -3.04 -8.97
N MET A 19 -1.01 -1.79 -9.29
CA MET A 19 -0.46 -1.08 -10.44
C MET A 19 1.07 -0.95 -10.34
N ALA A 20 1.57 -0.53 -9.17
CA ALA A 20 2.99 -0.28 -8.96
C ALA A 20 3.82 -1.58 -9.09
N ILE A 21 3.43 -2.66 -8.41
CA ILE A 21 4.17 -3.93 -8.49
C ILE A 21 4.04 -4.57 -9.88
N ARG A 22 2.91 -4.37 -10.58
CA ARG A 22 2.74 -4.87 -11.94
C ARG A 22 3.65 -4.12 -12.93
N LYS A 23 3.86 -2.82 -12.75
CA LYS A 23 4.81 -2.05 -13.55
C LYS A 23 6.23 -2.63 -13.41
N ILE A 24 6.71 -2.80 -12.17
CA ILE A 24 8.05 -3.35 -11.90
C ILE A 24 8.21 -4.75 -12.51
N ARG A 25 7.20 -5.61 -12.40
CA ARG A 25 7.23 -6.93 -13.04
C ARG A 25 7.35 -6.85 -14.56
N ILE A 26 6.60 -5.95 -15.21
CA ILE A 26 6.67 -5.77 -16.66
C ILE A 26 8.06 -5.29 -17.07
N ASP A 27 8.61 -4.33 -16.33
CA ASP A 27 9.95 -3.78 -16.59
C ASP A 27 11.04 -4.84 -16.45
N ARG A 28 10.83 -5.82 -15.55
CA ARG A 28 11.73 -6.97 -15.32
C ARG A 28 11.35 -8.25 -16.10
N ASN A 29 10.42 -8.15 -17.05
CA ASN A 29 9.91 -9.28 -17.83
C ASN A 29 9.47 -10.51 -16.98
N MET A 30 8.92 -10.24 -15.79
CA MET A 30 8.51 -11.23 -14.79
C MET A 30 7.00 -11.49 -14.87
N LYS A 31 6.58 -12.76 -14.85
CA LYS A 31 5.14 -13.10 -14.80
C LYS A 31 4.62 -13.05 -13.37
N LEU A 32 3.30 -12.85 -13.22
CA LEU A 32 2.59 -12.92 -11.92
C LEU A 32 2.94 -14.22 -11.16
N GLY A 33 2.95 -15.35 -11.87
CA GLY A 33 3.25 -16.66 -11.27
C GLY A 33 4.69 -16.80 -10.77
N ASP A 34 5.66 -16.16 -11.44
CA ASP A 34 7.06 -16.18 -11.03
C ASP A 34 7.22 -15.42 -9.71
N MET A 35 6.62 -14.22 -9.63
CA MET A 35 6.61 -13.40 -8.43
C MET A 35 5.91 -14.11 -7.27
N ALA A 36 4.72 -14.68 -7.52
CA ALA A 36 3.97 -15.41 -6.51
C ALA A 36 4.79 -16.59 -5.95
N LYS A 37 5.42 -17.37 -6.83
CA LYS A 37 6.29 -18.49 -6.46
C LYS A 37 7.48 -18.03 -5.64
N GLY A 38 8.18 -16.98 -6.07
CA GLY A 38 9.34 -16.42 -5.36
C GLY A 38 8.99 -15.90 -3.97
N MET A 39 7.80 -15.32 -3.82
CA MET A 39 7.25 -14.91 -2.54
C MET A 39 6.52 -16.03 -1.79
N GLN A 40 6.54 -17.28 -2.24
CA GLN A 40 5.85 -18.41 -1.59
C GLN A 40 4.37 -18.11 -1.28
N VAL A 41 3.67 -17.45 -2.20
CA VAL A 41 2.22 -17.22 -2.17
C VAL A 41 1.58 -17.78 -3.43
N THR A 42 0.25 -17.89 -3.46
CA THR A 42 -0.44 -18.35 -4.67
C THR A 42 -0.64 -17.20 -5.66
N SER A 43 -0.60 -17.49 -6.96
CA SER A 43 -0.91 -16.50 -8.00
C SER A 43 -2.33 -15.94 -7.85
N ALA A 44 -3.27 -16.75 -7.35
CA ALA A 44 -4.63 -16.34 -7.06
C ALA A 44 -4.69 -15.32 -5.91
N TYR A 45 -3.90 -15.54 -4.85
CA TYR A 45 -3.80 -14.59 -3.73
C TYR A 45 -3.20 -13.27 -4.18
N LEU A 46 -2.05 -13.31 -4.87
CA LEU A 46 -1.38 -12.09 -5.35
C LEU A 46 -2.27 -11.30 -6.33
N SER A 47 -2.95 -11.99 -7.26
CA SER A 47 -3.95 -11.37 -8.14
C SER A 47 -5.11 -10.75 -7.36
N ALA A 48 -5.63 -11.44 -6.35
CA ALA A 48 -6.73 -10.90 -5.54
C ALA A 48 -6.31 -9.62 -4.79
N VAL A 49 -5.08 -9.53 -4.29
CA VAL A 49 -4.55 -8.31 -3.67
C VAL A 49 -4.38 -7.18 -4.70
N GLU A 50 -3.79 -7.49 -5.87
CA GLU A 50 -3.60 -6.51 -6.95
C GLU A 50 -4.92 -5.87 -7.41
N ASN A 51 -6.01 -6.64 -7.39
CA ASN A 51 -7.35 -6.19 -7.77
C ASN A 51 -8.21 -5.75 -6.57
N GLY A 52 -7.64 -5.62 -5.37
CA GLY A 52 -8.34 -5.15 -4.17
C GLY A 52 -9.41 -6.11 -3.61
N LYS A 53 -9.47 -7.34 -4.13
CA LYS A 53 -10.37 -8.41 -3.64
C LYS A 53 -9.87 -9.03 -2.32
N LYS A 54 -8.60 -8.84 -1.98
CA LYS A 54 -8.00 -9.22 -0.70
C LYS A 54 -7.30 -8.01 -0.09
N LYS A 55 -7.39 -7.91 1.23
CA LYS A 55 -6.71 -6.87 2.01
C LYS A 55 -5.20 -6.95 1.80
N LEU A 56 -4.58 -5.80 1.57
CA LEU A 56 -3.14 -5.64 1.58
C LEU A 56 -2.65 -5.58 3.03
N THR A 57 -1.62 -6.35 3.36
CA THR A 57 -0.99 -6.38 4.68
C THR A 57 0.41 -5.81 4.61
N ASN A 58 0.90 -5.21 5.72
CA ASN A 58 2.28 -4.73 5.81
C ASN A 58 3.29 -5.85 5.54
N GLU A 59 3.00 -7.07 6.04
CA GLU A 59 3.84 -8.24 5.78
C GLU A 59 4.00 -8.52 4.27
N LEU A 60 2.93 -8.38 3.49
CA LEU A 60 2.99 -8.58 2.04
C LEU A 60 3.76 -7.44 1.36
N VAL A 61 3.61 -6.20 1.81
CA VAL A 61 4.38 -5.05 1.30
C VAL A 61 5.88 -5.26 1.52
N GLU A 62 6.28 -5.69 2.71
CA GLU A 62 7.67 -6.03 3.03
C GLU A 62 8.18 -7.21 2.20
N LYS A 63 7.38 -8.27 2.07
CA LYS A 63 7.73 -9.44 1.27
C LYS A 63 7.98 -9.09 -0.20
N VAL A 64 7.13 -8.22 -0.76
CA VAL A 64 7.27 -7.69 -2.11
C VAL A 64 8.54 -6.85 -2.25
N SER A 65 8.77 -5.92 -1.32
CA SER A 65 9.91 -5.01 -1.36
C SER A 65 11.25 -5.74 -1.28
N ASN A 66 11.30 -6.80 -0.47
CA ASN A 66 12.47 -7.66 -0.33
C ASN A 66 12.66 -8.57 -1.54
N PHE A 67 11.59 -9.21 -2.04
CA PHE A 67 11.67 -10.08 -3.22
C PHE A 67 12.08 -9.33 -4.49
N LEU A 68 11.61 -8.10 -4.65
CA LEU A 68 11.96 -7.26 -5.79
C LEU A 68 13.29 -6.50 -5.58
N GLU A 69 14.01 -6.67 -4.47
CA GLU A 69 15.30 -5.99 -4.24
C GLU A 69 15.23 -4.49 -4.59
N LEU A 70 14.17 -3.82 -4.12
CA LEU A 70 13.87 -2.45 -4.51
C LEU A 70 14.90 -1.46 -3.97
N SER A 71 15.23 -0.43 -4.77
CA SER A 71 15.99 0.73 -4.30
C SER A 71 15.19 1.50 -3.25
N GLU A 72 15.84 2.43 -2.55
CA GLU A 72 15.16 3.28 -1.57
C GLU A 72 14.05 4.14 -2.20
N GLU A 73 14.28 4.62 -3.44
CA GLU A 73 13.26 5.35 -4.20
C GLU A 73 12.06 4.46 -4.54
N ASP A 74 12.31 3.27 -5.10
CA ASP A 74 11.26 2.32 -5.46
C ASP A 74 10.49 1.85 -4.21
N ARG A 75 11.19 1.65 -3.08
CA ARG A 75 10.58 1.31 -1.78
C ARG A 75 9.62 2.42 -1.34
N THR A 76 10.04 3.67 -1.48
CA THR A 76 9.20 4.83 -1.14
C THR A 76 7.94 4.85 -2.00
N GLU A 77 8.06 4.70 -3.32
CA GLU A 77 6.90 4.66 -4.22
C GLU A 77 5.95 3.50 -3.90
N ILE A 78 6.50 2.30 -3.63
CA ILE A 78 5.70 1.13 -3.26
C ILE A 78 4.99 1.34 -1.93
N ASN A 79 5.64 1.94 -0.93
CA ASN A 79 5.05 2.21 0.37
C ASN A 79 3.93 3.26 0.28
N GLU A 80 4.12 4.32 -0.51
CA GLU A 80 3.06 5.29 -0.77
C GLU A 80 1.87 4.65 -1.51
N ALA A 81 2.14 3.83 -2.54
CA ALA A 81 1.11 3.09 -3.25
C ALA A 81 0.38 2.09 -2.35
N ALA A 82 1.10 1.45 -1.41
CA ALA A 82 0.54 0.56 -0.40
C ALA A 82 -0.37 1.32 0.56
N ALA A 83 0.07 2.45 1.11
CA ALA A 83 -0.73 3.29 2.00
C ALA A 83 -2.04 3.75 1.32
N LEU A 84 -1.99 4.09 0.02
CA LEU A 84 -3.20 4.43 -0.75
C LEU A 84 -4.10 3.24 -1.10
N SER A 85 -3.65 2.01 -0.86
CA SER A 85 -4.38 0.77 -1.17
C SER A 85 -4.84 0.01 0.08
N GLN A 86 -4.28 0.33 1.25
CA GLN A 86 -4.70 -0.26 2.52
C GLN A 86 -6.05 0.28 2.94
N GLN A 87 -6.85 -0.60 3.55
CA GLN A 87 -8.17 -0.23 4.10
C GLN A 87 -8.09 0.03 5.61
N GLU A 88 -7.04 -0.45 6.26
CA GLU A 88 -6.86 -0.39 7.71
C GLU A 88 -5.38 -0.16 8.01
N PHE A 89 -5.13 0.65 9.05
CA PHE A 89 -3.81 0.91 9.60
C PHE A 89 -3.79 0.50 11.07
N ASN A 90 -2.77 -0.25 11.46
CA ASN A 90 -2.55 -0.63 12.85
C ASN A 90 -1.38 0.20 13.40
N ILE A 91 -1.62 0.94 14.47
CA ILE A 91 -0.61 1.72 15.18
C ILE A 91 -0.38 1.05 16.54
N SER A 92 0.83 0.57 16.78
CA SER A 92 1.23 0.01 18.06
C SER A 92 1.85 1.11 18.93
N ILE A 93 1.29 1.33 20.12
CA ILE A 93 1.82 2.24 21.14
C ILE A 93 2.43 1.38 22.24
N LYS A 94 3.69 1.62 22.58
CA LYS A 94 4.42 0.92 23.63
C LYS A 94 4.18 1.55 24.99
N ASP A 95 4.54 0.85 26.06
CA ASP A 95 4.42 1.39 27.42
C ASP A 95 5.40 2.55 27.69
N GLU A 96 6.54 2.58 26.98
CA GLU A 96 7.57 3.62 27.05
C GLU A 96 7.20 4.92 26.30
N ASP A 97 6.13 4.91 25.50
CA ASP A 97 5.68 6.07 24.73
C ASP A 97 5.05 7.14 25.65
N SER A 98 5.37 8.41 25.40
CA SER A 98 4.85 9.53 26.20
C SER A 98 3.33 9.66 26.17
N ASP A 99 2.75 10.17 27.27
CA ASP A 99 1.32 10.47 27.37
C ASP A 99 0.83 11.42 26.27
N VAL A 100 1.69 12.35 25.83
CA VAL A 100 1.39 13.27 24.73
C VAL A 100 1.24 12.51 23.41
N LEU A 101 2.15 11.59 23.10
CA LEU A 101 2.08 10.75 21.90
C LEU A 101 0.81 9.86 21.93
N ARG A 102 0.57 9.19 23.07
CA ARG A 102 -0.62 8.35 23.26
C ARG A 102 -1.91 9.12 23.07
N THR A 103 -1.99 10.32 23.67
CA THR A 103 -3.12 11.22 23.53
C THR A 103 -3.31 11.68 22.08
N THR A 104 -2.20 11.98 21.39
CA THR A 104 -2.21 12.43 19.98
C THR A 104 -2.76 11.34 19.06
N VAL A 105 -2.26 10.10 19.18
CA VAL A 105 -2.76 8.97 18.38
C VAL A 105 -4.25 8.72 18.63
N GLY A 106 -4.67 8.71 19.91
CA GLY A 106 -6.07 8.53 20.26
C GLY A 106 -6.99 9.65 19.75
N ALA A 107 -6.53 10.90 19.79
CA ALA A 107 -7.29 12.04 19.25
C ALA A 107 -7.39 11.99 17.72
N LEU A 108 -6.30 11.62 17.04
CA LEU A 108 -6.27 11.45 15.58
C LEU A 108 -7.25 10.35 15.13
N ALA A 109 -7.20 9.18 15.76
CA ALA A 109 -8.09 8.07 15.45
C ALA A 109 -9.57 8.48 15.54
N ARG A 110 -9.97 9.12 16.65
CA ARG A 110 -11.35 9.61 16.84
C ARG A 110 -11.76 10.65 15.79
N ARG A 111 -10.87 11.57 15.39
CA ARG A 111 -11.19 12.58 14.36
C ARG A 111 -11.40 11.96 12.99
N ILE A 112 -10.59 10.95 12.63
CA ILE A 112 -10.73 10.22 11.37
C ILE A 112 -12.06 9.47 11.35
N GLU A 113 -12.38 8.71 12.40
CA GLU A 113 -13.63 7.94 12.49
C GLU A 113 -14.88 8.82 12.49
N SER A 114 -14.83 9.97 13.16
CA SER A 114 -15.96 10.93 13.18
C SER A 114 -16.11 11.74 11.90
N SER A 115 -15.29 11.51 10.87
CA SER A 115 -15.28 12.27 9.60
C SER A 115 -15.10 13.80 9.78
N ASN A 116 -14.57 14.23 10.92
CA ASN A 116 -14.34 15.64 11.28
C ASN A 116 -12.91 16.11 10.96
N LEU A 117 -12.23 15.41 10.06
CA LEU A 117 -10.92 15.79 9.55
C LEU A 117 -11.08 16.17 8.07
N ASN A 118 -11.06 17.47 7.78
CA ASN A 118 -11.13 17.97 6.41
C ASN A 118 -9.74 17.90 5.73
N ASP A 119 -9.72 18.12 4.42
CA ASP A 119 -8.50 18.05 3.62
C ASP A 119 -7.43 19.09 4.03
N GLU A 120 -7.83 20.26 4.55
CA GLU A 120 -6.90 21.30 4.96
C GLU A 120 -6.14 20.88 6.22
N ASP A 121 -6.86 20.37 7.22
CA ASP A 121 -6.28 19.82 8.45
C ASP A 121 -5.43 18.58 8.15
N ALA A 122 -5.90 17.69 7.27
CA ALA A 122 -5.15 16.53 6.84
C ALA A 122 -3.83 16.94 6.16
N LYS A 123 -3.84 17.97 5.30
CA LYS A 123 -2.62 18.53 4.67
C LYS A 123 -1.68 19.14 5.70
N ALA A 124 -2.20 19.86 6.70
CA ALA A 124 -1.38 20.43 7.77
C ALA A 124 -0.69 19.33 8.60
N ILE A 125 -1.42 18.29 8.97
CA ILE A 125 -0.87 17.11 9.65
C ILE A 125 0.18 16.43 8.77
N LEU A 126 -0.12 16.20 7.50
CA LEU A 126 0.81 15.55 6.57
C LEU A 126 2.13 16.33 6.45
N LYS A 127 2.07 17.66 6.42
CA LYS A 127 3.26 18.51 6.41
C LYS A 127 4.13 18.31 7.66
N ILE A 128 3.51 18.24 8.84
CA ILE A 128 4.22 17.98 10.10
C ILE A 128 4.90 16.60 10.06
N LEU A 129 4.23 15.59 9.49
CA LEU A 129 4.75 14.22 9.44
C LEU A 129 5.86 14.02 8.39
N LYS A 130 5.80 14.72 7.26
CA LYS A 130 6.79 14.59 6.17
C LYS A 130 8.04 15.45 6.36
N GLY A 131 8.02 16.45 7.24
CA GLY A 131 9.14 17.36 7.53
C GLY A 131 9.36 18.39 6.44
#